data_AF-A0AAJ0UGB1-F1
#
_entry.id   AF-A0AAJ0UGB1-F1
#
_cell.length_a   1.000
_cell.length_b   1.000
_cell.length_c   1.000
_cell.angle_alpha   90.00
_cell.angle_beta   90.00
_cell.angle_gamma   90.00
#
_symmetry.space_group_name_H-M   'P 1'
#
loop_
_entity.id
_entity.type
_entity.pdbx_description
1 polymer ?
#
loop_
_entity_poly.entity_id
_entity_poly.type
_entity_poly.pdbx_seq_one_letter_code
_entity_poly.pdbx_strand_id
1 'polypeptide(L)'
;MQKGYLLLETEPDQPPDQPDVVLVSTQDHEPRPDRPGLGFVACFDDIEAASMHLHERLRHQLITLEPRRYAVTLEEAVIAADAIELDHRRTFIDPALAERARLDRRIEALHRQHRWHDRLLHAVGAFAVILLLLWGMLPR
;
A
#
# COMPACT_ATOMS: atom_id res chain seq x y z
N MET A 1 15.26 3.62 -3.78
CA MET A 1 14.33 2.79 -2.99
C MET A 1 14.65 3.00 -1.53
N GLN A 2 14.00 4.00 -0.93
CA GLN A 2 14.11 4.28 0.49
C GLN A 2 12.94 3.61 1.18
N LYS A 3 13.26 2.71 2.11
CA LYS A 3 12.25 2.08 2.95
C LYS A 3 11.70 3.10 3.92
N GLY A 4 10.39 3.13 4.09
CA GLY A 4 9.73 4.05 5.01
C GLY A 4 8.33 3.60 5.39
N TYR A 5 7.72 4.38 6.26
CA TYR A 5 6.40 4.15 6.83
C TYR A 5 5.45 5.23 6.33
N LEU A 6 4.32 4.79 5.82
CA LEU A 6 3.17 5.60 5.45
C LEU A 6 2.15 5.54 6.58
N LEU A 7 1.77 6.70 7.10
CA LEU A 7 0.82 6.84 8.19
C LEU A 7 -0.43 7.53 7.67
N LEU A 8 -1.57 6.97 8.04
CA LEU A 8 -2.87 7.58 7.84
C LEU A 8 -3.46 7.89 9.22
N GLU A 9 -3.67 9.18 9.46
CA GLU A 9 -4.20 9.72 10.70
C GLU A 9 -5.55 10.38 10.41
N THR A 10 -6.54 10.16 11.26
CA THR A 10 -7.84 10.84 11.20
C THR A 10 -7.79 12.03 12.16
N GLU A 11 -8.33 13.17 11.75
CA GLU A 11 -8.35 14.36 12.59
C GLU A 11 -9.33 14.14 13.77
N PRO A 12 -8.86 14.11 15.04
CA PRO A 12 -9.66 13.62 16.16
C PRO A 12 -10.75 14.59 16.65
N ASP A 13 -10.83 15.81 16.09
CA ASP A 13 -11.72 16.87 16.55
C ASP A 13 -12.62 17.40 15.42
N GLN A 14 -12.93 16.53 14.46
CA GLN A 14 -13.71 16.87 13.29
C GLN A 14 -15.17 17.21 13.68
N PRO A 15 -15.68 18.42 13.34
CA PRO A 15 -17.07 18.76 13.55
C PRO A 15 -17.99 17.84 12.73
N PRO A 16 -19.18 17.45 13.24
CA PRO A 16 -20.08 16.52 12.56
C PRO A 16 -20.61 16.99 11.20
N ASP A 17 -20.43 18.27 10.87
CA ASP A 17 -20.83 18.89 9.59
C ASP A 17 -19.69 18.94 8.54
N GLN A 18 -18.47 18.49 8.86
CA GLN A 18 -17.33 18.54 7.94
C GLN A 18 -17.01 17.17 7.32
N PRO A 19 -16.66 17.10 6.02
CA PRO A 19 -16.30 15.85 5.34
C PRO A 19 -15.00 15.28 5.92
N ASP A 20 -15.01 13.99 6.28
CA ASP A 20 -13.86 13.30 6.88
C ASP A 20 -12.52 13.68 6.24
N VAL A 21 -11.55 14.06 7.07
CA VAL A 21 -10.21 14.44 6.63
C VAL A 21 -9.19 13.43 7.14
N VAL A 22 -8.40 12.91 6.20
CA VAL A 22 -7.24 12.07 6.50
C VAL A 22 -5.96 12.84 6.26
N LEU A 23 -5.14 12.85 7.30
CA LEU A 23 -3.77 13.32 7.28
C LEU A 23 -2.86 12.17 6.84
N VAL A 24 -2.09 12.41 5.78
CA VAL A 24 -1.10 11.47 5.26
C VAL A 24 0.28 11.98 5.61
N SER A 25 1.06 11.15 6.30
CA SER A 25 2.47 11.44 6.57
C SER A 25 3.38 10.26 6.24
N THR A 26 4.63 10.58 5.96
CA THR A 26 5.69 9.62 5.65
C THR A 26 6.84 9.82 6.60
N GLN A 27 7.44 8.74 7.07
CA GLN A 27 8.60 8.81 7.98
C GLN A 27 9.49 7.58 7.82
N ASP A 28 10.76 7.71 8.17
CA ASP A 28 11.75 6.63 7.98
C ASP A 28 11.74 5.58 9.09
N HIS A 29 11.15 5.91 10.25
CA HIS A 29 11.17 5.07 11.45
C HIS A 29 9.78 4.55 11.79
N GLU A 30 9.73 3.40 12.47
CA GLU A 30 8.47 2.80 12.89
C GLU A 30 7.71 3.76 13.83
N PRO A 31 6.45 4.12 13.51
CA PRO A 31 5.67 4.98 14.38
C PRO A 31 5.31 4.29 15.68
N ARG A 32 5.14 5.09 16.74
CA ARG A 32 4.51 4.60 17.96
C ARG A 32 3.00 4.46 17.71
N PRO A 33 2.41 3.29 17.96
CA PRO A 33 0.98 3.04 17.74
C PRO A 33 0.08 3.84 18.71
N ASP A 34 0.61 4.32 19.84
CA ASP A 34 -0.13 5.12 20.84
C ASP A 34 -0.39 6.58 20.41
N ARG A 35 -0.29 6.89 19.12
CA ARG A 35 -0.53 8.25 18.64
C ARG A 35 -2.04 8.48 18.45
N PRO A 36 -2.63 9.51 19.10
CA PRO A 36 -4.05 9.78 18.96
C PRO A 36 -4.39 10.12 17.49
N GLY A 37 -5.43 9.48 16.95
CA GLY A 37 -5.87 9.64 15.57
C GLY A 37 -5.16 8.72 14.57
N LEU A 38 -4.14 7.95 14.97
CA LEU A 38 -3.48 7.00 14.06
C LEU A 38 -4.40 5.83 13.74
N GLY A 39 -4.81 5.74 12.48
CA GLY A 39 -5.72 4.71 12.00
C GLY A 39 -5.01 3.56 11.29
N PHE A 40 -3.89 3.84 10.63
CA PHE A 40 -3.19 2.86 9.80
C PHE A 40 -1.72 3.20 9.59
N VAL A 41 -0.89 2.15 9.56
CA VAL A 41 0.54 2.21 9.23
C VAL A 41 0.91 1.06 8.31
N ALA A 42 1.53 1.41 7.19
CA ALA A 42 2.17 0.45 6.30
C ALA A 42 3.61 0.83 6.02
N CYS A 43 4.49 -0.16 6.01
CA CYS A 43 5.88 -0.04 5.61
C CYS A 43 6.03 -0.42 4.14
N PHE A 44 6.62 0.47 3.35
CA PHE A 44 6.92 0.26 1.93
C PHE A 44 8.43 0.22 1.72
N ASP A 45 8.89 -0.63 0.81
CA ASP A 45 10.31 -0.66 0.42
C ASP A 45 10.73 0.56 -0.42
N ASP A 46 9.74 1.22 -1.05
CA ASP A 46 9.91 2.52 -1.71
C ASP A 46 8.81 3.50 -1.26
N ILE A 47 9.11 4.27 -0.22
CA ILE A 47 8.14 5.20 0.38
C ILE A 47 7.84 6.39 -0.53
N GLU A 48 8.78 6.81 -1.37
CA GLU A 48 8.59 7.90 -2.32
C GLU A 48 7.58 7.48 -3.40
N ALA A 49 7.78 6.29 -3.98
CA ALA A 49 6.85 5.72 -4.94
C ALA A 49 5.48 5.48 -4.29
N ALA A 50 5.43 4.94 -3.08
CA ALA A 50 4.17 4.73 -2.36
C ALA A 50 3.43 6.05 -2.12
N SER A 51 4.13 7.08 -1.64
CA SER A 51 3.55 8.40 -1.42
C SER A 51 3.05 9.03 -2.72
N MET A 52 3.77 8.85 -3.83
CA MET A 52 3.37 9.34 -5.14
C MET A 52 2.13 8.61 -5.65
N HIS A 53 2.09 7.27 -5.57
CA HIS A 53 0.92 6.48 -5.99
C HIS A 53 -0.32 6.78 -5.15
N LEU A 54 -0.15 6.96 -3.84
CA LEU A 54 -1.24 7.37 -2.97
C LEU A 54 -1.77 8.75 -3.38
N HIS A 55 -0.87 9.71 -3.58
CA HIS A 55 -1.24 11.05 -4.02
C HIS A 55 -1.97 11.00 -5.37
N GLU A 56 -1.45 10.27 -6.35
CA GLU A 56 -2.06 10.14 -7.69
C GLU A 56 -3.50 9.64 -7.61
N ARG A 57 -3.80 8.72 -6.69
CA ARG A 57 -5.16 8.21 -6.45
C ARG A 57 -6.06 9.17 -5.72
N LEU A 58 -5.53 9.89 -4.73
CA LEU A 58 -6.32 10.79 -3.87
C LEU A 58 -6.28 12.27 -4.33
N ARG A 59 -5.58 12.61 -5.42
CA ARG A 59 -5.33 13.99 -5.85
C ARG A 59 -6.60 14.83 -6.01
N HIS A 60 -7.70 14.22 -6.44
CA HIS A 60 -8.98 14.92 -6.65
C HIS A 60 -9.68 15.29 -5.33
N GLN A 61 -9.19 14.76 -4.22
CA GLN A 61 -9.70 14.96 -2.86
C GLN A 61 -8.68 15.71 -1.99
N LEU A 62 -7.62 16.26 -2.59
CA LEU A 62 -6.60 17.01 -1.87
C LEU A 62 -7.16 18.33 -1.31
N ILE A 63 -7.04 18.53 0.00
CA ILE A 63 -7.36 19.78 0.69
C ILE A 63 -6.12 20.64 0.84
N THR A 64 -5.00 20.05 1.28
CA THR A 64 -3.75 20.78 1.57
C THR A 64 -2.57 19.90 1.22
N LEU A 65 -1.53 20.48 0.62
CA LEU A 65 -0.32 19.76 0.23
C LEU A 65 0.66 19.59 1.40
N GLU A 66 0.69 20.54 2.34
CA GLU A 66 1.66 20.54 3.44
C GLU A 66 1.02 21.13 4.72
N PRO A 67 0.62 20.29 5.70
CA PRO A 67 0.64 18.83 5.66
C PRO A 67 -0.35 18.25 4.64
N ARG A 68 -0.06 17.06 4.10
CA ARG A 68 -0.90 16.38 3.10
C ARG A 68 -2.24 15.95 3.71
N ARG A 69 -3.31 16.64 3.34
CA ARG A 69 -4.68 16.40 3.83
C ARG A 69 -5.60 16.08 2.67
N TYR A 70 -6.42 15.05 2.83
CA TYR A 70 -7.39 14.63 1.84
C TYR A 70 -8.78 14.54 2.45
N ALA A 71 -9.79 15.02 1.72
CA ALA A 71 -11.22 14.91 2.06
C ALA A 71 -11.73 13.51 1.74
N VAL A 72 -11.22 12.51 2.46
CA VAL A 72 -11.51 11.08 2.29
C VAL A 72 -11.76 10.47 3.65
N THR A 73 -12.54 9.40 3.67
CA THR A 73 -12.66 8.58 4.89
C THR A 73 -11.36 7.81 5.15
N LEU A 74 -11.10 7.45 6.41
CA LEU A 74 -9.94 6.60 6.76
C LEU A 74 -9.98 5.26 6.02
N GLU A 75 -11.17 4.68 5.85
CA GLU A 75 -11.37 3.43 5.10
C GLU A 75 -10.92 3.56 3.64
N GLU A 76 -11.32 4.64 2.95
CA GLU A 76 -10.92 4.89 1.56
C GLU A 76 -9.42 5.14 1.42
N ALA A 77 -8.82 5.86 2.37
CA ALA A 77 -7.38 6.09 2.40
C ALA A 77 -6.60 4.78 2.57
N VAL A 78 -7.06 3.89 3.46
CA VAL A 78 -6.46 2.56 3.64
C VAL A 78 -6.59 1.71 2.38
N ILE A 79 -7.77 1.70 1.75
CA ILE A 79 -7.97 0.99 0.48
C ILE A 79 -7.04 1.54 -0.61
N ALA A 80 -6.88 2.86 -0.69
CA ALA A 80 -6.00 3.50 -1.66
C ALA A 80 -4.53 3.15 -1.44
N ALA A 81 -4.09 3.07 -0.17
CA ALA A 81 -2.75 2.65 0.24
C ALA A 81 -2.50 1.16 -0.04
N ASP A 82 -3.46 0.31 0.30
CA ASP A 82 -3.39 -1.14 0.06
C ASP A 82 -3.41 -1.51 -1.43
N ALA A 83 -4.11 -0.70 -2.25
CA ALA A 83 -4.14 -0.91 -3.69
C ALA A 83 -2.81 -0.55 -4.36
N ILE A 84 -1.84 0.05 -3.66
CA ILE A 84 -0.53 0.40 -4.24
C ILE A 84 0.18 -0.90 -4.61
N GLU A 85 0.53 -1.02 -5.90
CA GLU A 85 1.20 -2.19 -6.47
C GLU A 85 2.70 -2.19 -6.14
N LEU A 86 3.03 -1.93 -4.88
CA LEU A 86 4.38 -1.99 -4.32
C LEU A 86 4.37 -2.98 -3.17
N ASP A 87 5.50 -3.68 -2.98
CA ASP A 87 5.66 -4.56 -1.84
C ASP A 87 5.57 -3.73 -0.54
N HIS A 88 4.67 -4.14 0.34
CA HIS A 88 4.41 -3.43 1.57
C HIS A 88 3.95 -4.37 2.67
N ARG A 89 4.34 -4.03 3.91
CA ARG A 89 3.94 -4.74 5.11
C ARG A 89 3.13 -3.81 5.99
N ARG A 90 1.91 -4.23 6.35
CA ARG A 90 1.11 -3.51 7.35
C ARG A 90 1.71 -3.72 8.73
N THR A 91 1.97 -2.62 9.42
CA THR A 91 2.56 -2.63 10.77
C THR A 91 1.50 -2.36 11.83
N PHE A 92 0.50 -1.53 11.52
CA PHE A 92 -0.56 -1.18 12.45
C PHE A 92 -1.87 -0.87 11.70
N ILE A 93 -2.98 -1.26 12.32
CA ILE A 93 -4.33 -0.88 11.92
C ILE A 93 -5.16 -0.71 13.20
N ASP A 94 -5.96 0.34 13.27
CA ASP A 94 -6.91 0.55 14.36
C ASP A 94 -7.85 -0.68 14.46
N PRO A 95 -7.97 -1.33 15.64
CA PRO A 95 -8.88 -2.45 15.84
C PRO A 95 -10.32 -2.14 15.41
N ALA A 96 -10.80 -0.92 15.61
CA ALA A 96 -12.15 -0.52 15.20
C ALA A 96 -12.30 -0.52 13.67
N LEU A 97 -11.22 -0.20 12.94
CA LEU A 97 -11.17 -0.26 11.48
C LEU A 97 -11.01 -1.70 10.98
N ALA A 98 -10.20 -2.50 11.68
CA ALA A 98 -10.00 -3.91 11.40
C ALA A 98 -11.30 -4.72 11.55
N GLU A 99 -12.13 -4.41 12.55
CA GLU A 99 -13.43 -5.07 12.76
C GLU A 99 -14.51 -4.61 11.78
N ARG A 100 -14.50 -3.34 11.35
CA ARG A 100 -15.53 -2.77 10.46
C ARG A 100 -15.36 -3.17 9.00
N ALA A 101 -14.14 -3.42 8.57
CA ALA A 101 -13.87 -3.59 7.16
C ALA A 101 -13.93 -5.06 6.72
N ARG A 102 -14.54 -5.26 5.55
CA ARG A 102 -14.40 -6.41 4.64
C ARG A 102 -12.94 -6.61 4.15
N LEU A 103 -11.96 -6.29 4.98
CA LEU A 103 -10.52 -6.25 4.69
C LEU A 103 -10.04 -7.66 4.32
N ASP A 104 -10.35 -8.69 5.10
CA ASP A 104 -9.90 -10.06 4.84
C ASP A 104 -10.31 -10.61 3.45
N ARG A 105 -11.52 -10.28 2.96
CA ARG A 105 -12.01 -10.82 1.68
C ARG A 105 -11.40 -10.14 0.45
N ARG A 106 -10.97 -8.88 0.54
CA ARG A 106 -10.26 -8.19 -0.57
C ARG A 106 -8.76 -8.44 -0.51
N ILE A 107 -8.19 -8.65 0.68
CA ILE A 107 -6.79 -9.07 0.90
C ILE A 107 -6.51 -10.44 0.27
N GLU A 108 -7.40 -11.43 0.45
CA GLU A 108 -7.25 -12.75 -0.18
C GLU A 108 -7.35 -12.73 -1.71
N ALA A 109 -8.06 -11.76 -2.30
CA ALA A 109 -8.16 -11.59 -3.74
C ALA A 109 -6.85 -11.03 -4.32
N LEU A 110 -6.24 -10.05 -3.64
CA LEU A 110 -4.95 -9.44 -4.02
C LEU A 110 -3.75 -10.40 -3.83
N HIS A 111 -3.74 -11.22 -2.77
CA HIS A 111 -2.72 -12.26 -2.57
C HIS A 111 -2.77 -13.39 -3.61
N ARG A 112 -3.95 -13.66 -4.20
CA ARG A 112 -4.08 -14.66 -5.27
C ARG A 112 -3.47 -14.20 -6.58
N GLN A 113 -3.49 -12.90 -6.88
CA GLN A 113 -2.95 -12.35 -8.14
C GLN A 113 -1.42 -12.35 -8.15
N HIS A 114 -0.77 -12.10 -7.00
CA HIS A 114 0.69 -12.12 -6.87
C HIS A 114 1.34 -13.48 -7.20
N ARG A 115 0.69 -14.61 -6.88
CA ARG A 115 1.25 -15.95 -7.16
C ARG A 115 1.34 -16.30 -8.65
N TRP A 116 0.64 -15.59 -9.53
CA TRP A 116 0.66 -15.90 -10.97
C TRP A 116 1.83 -15.23 -11.69
N HIS A 117 2.21 -14.01 -11.29
CA HIS A 117 3.30 -13.28 -11.95
C HIS A 117 4.67 -13.88 -11.62
N ASP A 118 4.91 -14.27 -10.37
CA ASP A 118 6.15 -14.98 -9.99
C ASP A 118 6.29 -16.32 -10.72
N ARG A 119 5.18 -17.06 -10.87
CA ARG A 119 5.20 -18.32 -11.64
C ARG A 119 5.45 -18.09 -13.12
N LEU A 120 4.91 -17.03 -13.71
CA LEU A 120 5.16 -16.69 -15.12
C LEU A 120 6.62 -16.31 -15.36
N LEU A 121 7.21 -15.48 -14.49
CA LEU A 121 8.62 -15.09 -14.60
C LEU A 121 9.57 -16.29 -14.37
N HIS A 122 9.30 -17.11 -13.36
CA HIS A 122 10.05 -18.36 -13.16
C HIS A 122 9.88 -19.33 -14.33
N ALA A 123 8.68 -19.45 -14.90
CA ALA A 123 8.43 -20.30 -16.05
C ALA A 123 9.18 -19.81 -17.29
N VAL A 124 9.18 -18.51 -17.57
CA VAL A 124 9.93 -17.92 -18.71
C VAL A 124 11.43 -18.09 -18.53
N GLY A 125 11.96 -17.84 -17.32
CA GLY A 125 13.37 -18.08 -17.02
C GLY A 125 13.78 -19.54 -17.19
N ALA A 126 12.97 -20.48 -16.66
CA ALA A 126 13.19 -21.90 -16.85
C ALA A 126 13.10 -22.31 -18.33
N PHE A 127 12.13 -21.77 -19.08
CA PHE A 127 11.97 -22.06 -20.50
C PHE A 127 13.17 -21.56 -21.31
N ALA A 128 13.71 -20.37 -21.00
CA ALA A 128 14.90 -19.83 -21.65
C ALA A 128 16.13 -20.70 -21.40
N VAL A 129 16.31 -21.19 -20.17
CA VAL A 129 17.42 -22.11 -19.82
C VAL A 129 17.27 -23.46 -20.52
N ILE A 130 16.06 -24.02 -20.55
CA ILE A 130 15.76 -25.28 -21.25
C ILE A 130 16.00 -25.12 -22.76
N LEU A 131 15.55 -24.03 -23.37
CA LEU A 131 15.75 -23.73 -24.79
C LEU A 131 17.24 -23.56 -25.12
N LEU A 132 18.00 -22.88 -24.26
CA LEU A 132 19.45 -22.71 -24.40
C LEU A 132 20.18 -24.05 -24.33
N LEU A 133 19.80 -24.91 -23.38
CA LEU A 133 20.37 -26.26 -23.24
C LEU A 133 20.05 -27.14 -24.45
N LEU A 134 18.81 -27.12 -24.93
CA LEU A 134 18.38 -27.85 -26.13
C LEU A 134 19.14 -27.40 -27.38
N TRP A 135 19.35 -26.09 -27.54
CA TRP A 135 20.13 -25.57 -28.65
C TRP A 135 21.61 -25.95 -28.52
N GLY A 136 22.18 -25.89 -27.32
CA GLY A 136 23.56 -26.29 -27.06
C GLY A 136 23.83 -27.79 -27.20
N MET A 137 22.83 -28.65 -26.97
CA MET A 137 22.92 -30.10 -27.15
C MET A 137 22.62 -30.60 -28.56
N LEU A 138 22.22 -29.73 -29.49
CA LEU A 138 22.12 -30.12 -30.90
C LEU A 138 23.55 -30.24 -31.48
N PRO A 139 24.06 -31.44 -31.77
CA PRO A 139 25.32 -31.56 -32.48
C PRO A 139 25.15 -30.96 -33.88
N ARG A 140 26.04 -30.03 -34.23
CA ARG A 140 26.15 -29.49 -35.60
C ARG A 140 26.63 -30.56 -36.58
#